data_AF-A0A8T4XK91-F1
#
_entry.id   AF-A0A8T4XK91-F1
#
_cell.length_a   1.000
_cell.length_b   1.000
_cell.length_c   1.000
_cell.angle_alpha   90.00
_cell.angle_beta   90.00
_cell.angle_gamma   90.00
#
_symmetry.space_group_name_H-M   'P 1'
#
loop_
_entity.id
_entity.type
_entity.pdbx_description
1 polymer ?
#
loop_
_entity_poly.entity_id
_entity_poly.type
_entity_poly.pdbx_seq_one_letter_code
_entity_poly.pdbx_strand_id
1 'polypeptide(L)'
;MSMEELRAILRKAVSLTLIFNSVASLLSSIGVLCGIYVGVSFIFICSPCSLEGLPLFFVAATSILNIAPAKTIGRVNLRRIMFHHYVYGLLSIAAYFALSIPHLLLVDAFSFSRYQVYASLFLYWGITLTIDDLADVSPRIARLLNLIGNKVRKAGWLIQKVHLISSLISVFAAIHVLVCSLESRFLLIDNSFLSFLHALLIVNLLITAVYGLKICGEKVWLKSL
;
A
#
# COMPACT_ATOMS: atom_id res chain seq x y z
N MET A 1 19.91 24.73 5.51
CA MET A 1 18.78 24.15 4.75
C MET A 1 17.81 25.27 4.43
N SER A 2 17.54 25.53 3.16
CA SER A 2 16.60 26.57 2.73
C SER A 2 15.15 26.12 2.96
N MET A 3 14.20 27.07 3.03
CA MET A 3 12.77 26.75 3.11
C MET A 3 12.27 25.96 1.89
N GLU A 4 12.91 26.14 0.73
CA GLU A 4 12.60 25.40 -0.49
C GLU A 4 13.07 23.95 -0.42
N GLU A 5 14.28 23.72 0.13
CA GLU A 5 14.81 22.38 0.38
C GLU A 5 13.94 21.61 1.37
N LEU A 6 13.51 22.25 2.46
CA LEU A 6 12.61 21.65 3.44
C LEU A 6 11.27 21.24 2.80
N ARG A 7 10.66 22.12 1.99
CA ARG A 7 9.42 21.80 1.25
C ARG A 7 9.61 20.63 0.29
N ALA A 8 10.76 20.55 -0.38
CA ALA A 8 11.07 19.45 -1.29
C ALA A 8 11.19 18.11 -0.54
N ILE A 9 11.88 18.08 0.59
CA ILE A 9 12.02 16.89 1.44
C ILE A 9 10.65 16.44 1.97
N LEU A 10 9.84 17.37 2.48
CA LEU A 10 8.50 17.06 2.99
C LEU A 10 7.59 16.48 1.90
N ARG A 11 7.59 17.06 0.70
CA ARG A 11 6.83 16.51 -0.45
C ARG A 11 7.28 15.10 -0.82
N LYS A 12 8.59 14.83 -0.79
CA LYS A 12 9.13 13.50 -1.06
C LYS A 12 8.72 12.51 0.02
N ALA A 13 8.82 12.88 1.29
CA ALA A 13 8.40 12.04 2.41
C ALA A 13 6.89 11.73 2.37
N VAL A 14 6.05 12.72 2.07
CA VAL A 14 4.60 12.53 1.90
C VAL A 14 4.31 11.58 0.74
N SER A 15 4.97 11.77 -0.41
CA SER A 15 4.82 10.88 -1.57
C SER A 15 5.18 9.43 -1.24
N LEU A 16 6.34 9.19 -0.62
CA LEU A 16 6.76 7.86 -0.19
C LEU A 16 5.78 7.25 0.81
N THR A 17 5.28 8.03 1.76
CA THR A 17 4.27 7.57 2.74
C THR A 17 2.97 7.14 2.05
N LEU A 18 2.52 7.89 1.04
CA LEU A 18 1.31 7.56 0.28
C LEU A 18 1.50 6.30 -0.59
N ILE A 19 2.67 6.14 -1.22
CA ILE A 19 3.01 4.90 -1.94
C ILE A 19 3.06 3.72 -0.96
N PHE A 20 3.69 3.89 0.20
CA PHE A 20 3.74 2.86 1.24
C PHE A 20 2.35 2.42 1.69
N ASN A 21 1.46 3.36 2.01
CA ASN A 21 0.07 3.07 2.38
C ASN A 21 -0.66 2.29 1.28
N SER A 22 -0.43 2.68 0.02
CA SER A 22 -1.00 1.99 -1.14
C SER A 22 -0.47 0.56 -1.27
N VAL A 23 0.85 0.35 -1.12
CA VAL A 23 1.46 -0.99 -1.17
C VAL A 23 0.97 -1.86 -0.01
N ALA A 24 0.96 -1.32 1.21
CA ALA A 24 0.48 -2.04 2.39
C ALA A 24 -0.99 -2.46 2.24
N SER A 25 -1.86 -1.57 1.76
CA SER A 25 -3.27 -1.86 1.55
C SER A 25 -3.49 -2.87 0.42
N LEU A 26 -2.71 -2.78 -0.66
CA LEU A 26 -2.74 -3.73 -1.77
C LEU A 26 -2.36 -5.14 -1.31
N LEU A 27 -1.21 -5.28 -0.65
CA LEU A 27 -0.72 -6.60 -0.21
C LEU A 27 -1.57 -7.18 0.91
N SER A 28 -2.07 -6.35 1.83
CA SER A 28 -2.98 -6.82 2.88
C SER A 28 -4.30 -7.32 2.28
N SER A 29 -4.87 -6.59 1.32
CA SER A 29 -6.11 -6.99 0.64
C SER A 29 -5.93 -8.28 -0.15
N ILE A 30 -4.82 -8.41 -0.89
CA ILE A 30 -4.48 -9.64 -1.61
C ILE A 30 -4.27 -10.79 -0.64
N GLY A 31 -3.55 -10.58 0.47
CA GLY A 31 -3.31 -11.60 1.48
C GLY A 31 -4.61 -12.13 2.09
N VAL A 32 -5.53 -11.24 2.46
CA VAL A 32 -6.86 -11.62 2.97
C VAL A 32 -7.68 -12.36 1.90
N LEU A 33 -7.70 -11.86 0.65
CA LEU A 33 -8.38 -12.53 -0.47
C LEU A 33 -7.82 -13.94 -0.71
N CYS A 34 -6.50 -14.11 -0.72
CA CYS A 34 -5.86 -15.41 -0.84
C CYS A 34 -6.25 -16.35 0.30
N GLY A 35 -6.31 -15.84 1.54
CA GLY A 35 -6.79 -16.62 2.69
C GLY A 35 -8.23 -17.12 2.50
N ILE A 36 -9.13 -16.24 2.03
CA ILE A 36 -10.53 -16.59 1.74
C ILE A 36 -10.64 -17.68 0.67
N TYR A 37 -9.93 -17.54 -0.46
CA TYR A 37 -10.09 -18.45 -1.60
C TYR A 37 -9.30 -19.76 -1.50
N VAL A 38 -8.17 -19.77 -0.80
CA VAL A 38 -7.32 -20.97 -0.65
C VAL A 38 -7.75 -21.81 0.56
N GLY A 39 -8.71 -21.35 1.36
CA GLY A 39 -9.17 -22.06 2.56
C GLY A 39 -8.14 -22.06 3.69
N VAL A 40 -7.08 -21.26 3.58
CA VAL A 40 -6.14 -21.01 4.68
C VAL A 40 -6.77 -19.95 5.56
N SER A 41 -7.30 -20.41 6.69
CA SER A 41 -7.88 -19.60 7.75
C SER A 41 -6.89 -18.57 8.31
N PHE A 42 -6.73 -17.42 7.63
CA PHE A 42 -6.36 -16.15 8.27
C PHE A 42 -7.56 -15.64 9.09
N ILE A 43 -8.08 -16.52 9.95
CA ILE A 43 -9.24 -16.34 10.83
C ILE A 43 -8.97 -15.22 11.86
N PHE A 44 -7.72 -14.82 12.08
CA PHE A 44 -7.41 -13.84 13.13
C PHE A 44 -7.67 -12.37 12.78
N ILE A 45 -7.94 -12.01 11.51
CA ILE A 45 -8.12 -10.59 11.13
C ILE A 45 -9.58 -10.20 10.86
N CYS A 46 -10.43 -11.14 10.44
CA CYS A 46 -11.83 -10.85 10.08
C CYS A 46 -12.84 -11.97 10.42
N SER A 47 -12.61 -12.81 11.43
CA SER A 47 -13.49 -13.98 11.68
C SER A 47 -14.93 -13.72 12.15
N PRO A 48 -15.42 -12.51 12.45
CA PRO A 48 -16.86 -12.31 12.57
C PRO A 48 -17.46 -11.47 11.43
N CYS A 49 -16.66 -10.96 10.50
CA CYS A 49 -17.14 -10.00 9.51
C CYS A 49 -17.04 -10.55 8.09
N SER A 50 -18.17 -11.07 7.62
CA SER A 50 -18.42 -11.56 6.27
C SER A 50 -18.35 -10.43 5.22
N LEU A 51 -17.20 -9.79 5.05
CA LEU A 51 -16.89 -9.23 3.74
C LEU A 51 -16.77 -10.43 2.81
N GLU A 52 -17.66 -10.54 1.82
CA GLU A 52 -17.64 -11.57 0.77
C GLU A 52 -16.41 -11.47 -0.17
N GLY A 53 -15.29 -10.89 0.29
CA GLY A 53 -14.07 -10.63 -0.47
C GLY A 53 -14.20 -9.48 -1.47
N LEU A 54 -15.37 -9.29 -2.10
CA LEU A 54 -15.58 -8.34 -3.18
C LEU A 54 -15.08 -6.91 -2.90
N PRO A 55 -15.36 -6.28 -1.73
CA PRO A 55 -14.86 -4.93 -1.46
C PRO A 55 -13.33 -4.84 -1.39
N LEU A 56 -12.61 -5.92 -1.06
CA LEU A 56 -11.15 -5.94 -1.01
C LEU A 56 -10.50 -5.87 -2.41
N PHE A 57 -11.19 -6.33 -3.46
CA PHE A 57 -10.74 -6.11 -4.84
C PHE A 57 -10.76 -4.61 -5.19
N PHE A 58 -11.74 -3.86 -4.67
CA PHE A 58 -11.79 -2.41 -4.86
C PHE A 58 -10.71 -1.69 -4.07
N VAL A 59 -10.38 -2.16 -2.86
CA VAL A 59 -9.21 -1.67 -2.10
C VAL A 59 -7.92 -1.88 -2.90
N ALA A 60 -7.72 -3.06 -3.48
CA ALA A 60 -6.58 -3.32 -4.34
C ALA A 60 -6.55 -2.37 -5.56
N ALA A 61 -7.69 -2.15 -6.21
CA ALA A 61 -7.80 -1.23 -7.34
C ALA A 61 -7.48 0.23 -6.95
N THR A 62 -8.06 0.73 -5.85
CA THR A 62 -7.76 2.08 -5.33
C THR A 62 -6.28 2.22 -4.95
N SER A 63 -5.71 1.20 -4.33
CA SER A 63 -4.29 1.16 -3.98
C SER A 63 -3.40 1.32 -5.22
N ILE A 64 -3.68 0.56 -6.29
CA ILE A 64 -2.93 0.66 -7.55
C ILE A 64 -3.07 2.06 -8.16
N LEU A 65 -4.29 2.59 -8.19
CA LEU A 65 -4.58 3.89 -8.80
C LEU A 65 -3.95 5.05 -8.01
N ASN A 66 -3.79 4.93 -6.70
CA ASN A 66 -3.15 5.96 -5.86
C ASN A 66 -1.64 6.13 -6.12
N ILE A 67 -0.96 5.12 -6.64
CA ILE A 67 0.51 5.14 -6.82
C ILE A 67 0.95 6.26 -7.75
N ALA A 68 0.32 6.41 -8.92
CA ALA A 68 0.75 7.41 -9.90
C ALA A 68 0.58 8.86 -9.39
N PRO A 69 -0.59 9.27 -8.85
CA PRO A 69 -0.74 10.57 -8.20
C PRO A 69 0.18 10.77 -6.99
N ALA A 70 0.41 9.74 -6.18
CA ALA A 70 1.35 9.84 -5.06
C ALA A 70 2.77 10.14 -5.55
N LYS A 71 3.20 9.50 -6.64
CA LYS A 71 4.50 9.74 -7.26
C LYS A 71 4.66 11.15 -7.82
N THR A 72 3.62 11.74 -8.41
CA THR A 72 3.73 13.10 -8.97
C THR A 72 3.91 14.17 -7.89
N ILE A 73 3.34 14.01 -6.69
CA ILE A 73 3.59 14.88 -5.53
C ILE A 73 5.08 14.90 -5.17
N GLY A 74 5.71 13.73 -5.18
CA GLY A 74 7.11 13.50 -4.82
C GLY A 74 8.12 13.85 -5.90
N ARG A 75 7.68 14.35 -7.06
CA ARG A 75 8.56 14.76 -8.15
C ARG A 75 9.25 16.09 -7.80
N VAL A 76 10.36 15.98 -7.07
CA VAL A 76 11.21 17.10 -6.64
C VAL A 76 12.61 16.94 -7.22
N ASN A 77 13.21 18.03 -7.68
CA ASN A 77 14.59 18.05 -8.16
C ASN A 77 15.57 18.08 -6.98
N LEU A 78 15.60 17.01 -6.16
CA LEU A 78 16.63 16.83 -5.15
C LEU A 78 17.90 16.34 -5.84
N ARG A 79 18.79 17.28 -6.18
CA ARG A 79 19.95 17.07 -7.08
C ARG A 79 20.99 16.04 -6.63
N ARG A 80 20.86 15.32 -5.51
CA ARG A 80 21.96 14.49 -4.96
C ARG A 80 21.59 13.37 -3.97
N ILE A 81 20.38 12.80 -4.02
CA ILE A 81 20.05 11.53 -3.31
C ILE A 81 19.47 10.51 -4.31
N MET A 82 19.97 10.54 -5.55
CA MET A 82 19.53 9.64 -6.64
C MET A 82 20.24 8.29 -6.64
N PHE A 83 21.21 8.07 -5.75
CA PHE A 83 21.79 6.76 -5.60
C PHE A 83 21.01 5.99 -4.55
N HIS A 84 20.23 5.02 -5.06
CA HIS A 84 19.95 3.75 -4.41
C HIS A 84 18.59 3.56 -3.72
N HIS A 85 17.53 4.38 -3.88
CA HIS A 85 16.24 3.95 -3.27
C HIS A 85 15.77 2.61 -3.85
N TYR A 86 15.92 2.36 -5.15
CA TYR A 86 15.65 1.02 -5.68
C TYR A 86 16.62 -0.06 -5.16
N VAL A 87 17.89 0.26 -4.84
CA VAL A 87 18.87 -0.70 -4.28
C VAL A 87 18.58 -0.98 -2.81
N TYR A 88 18.30 0.05 -2.01
CA TYR A 88 17.79 -0.08 -0.64
C TYR A 88 16.44 -0.81 -0.64
N GLY A 89 15.63 -0.58 -1.66
CA GLY A 89 14.39 -1.28 -1.91
C GLY A 89 14.62 -2.77 -2.10
N LEU A 90 15.52 -3.12 -3.01
CA LEU A 90 15.92 -4.51 -3.26
C LEU A 90 16.58 -5.15 -2.03
N LEU A 91 17.44 -4.43 -1.31
CA LEU A 91 18.07 -4.90 -0.08
C LEU A 91 17.02 -5.15 1.02
N SER A 92 16.01 -4.30 1.12
CA SER A 92 14.89 -4.45 2.04
C SER A 92 14.02 -5.68 1.68
N ILE A 93 13.78 -5.92 0.38
CA ILE A 93 13.10 -7.14 -0.09
C ILE A 93 13.96 -8.38 0.19
N ALA A 94 15.27 -8.32 -0.06
CA ALA A 94 16.19 -9.40 0.26
C ALA A 94 16.22 -9.70 1.76
N ALA A 95 16.22 -8.67 2.61
CA ALA A 95 16.12 -8.79 4.05
C ALA A 95 14.81 -9.47 4.47
N TYR A 96 13.67 -9.14 3.83
CA TYR A 96 12.41 -9.84 4.06
C TYR A 96 12.55 -11.35 3.82
N PHE A 97 13.09 -11.77 2.67
CA PHE A 97 13.27 -13.20 2.39
C PHE A 97 14.29 -13.87 3.31
N ALA A 98 15.41 -13.20 3.59
CA ALA A 98 16.45 -13.70 4.49
C ALA A 98 15.95 -13.90 5.92
N LEU A 99 15.03 -13.05 6.40
CA LEU A 99 14.41 -13.18 7.72
C LEU A 99 13.25 -14.18 7.73
N SER A 100 12.50 -14.29 6.62
CA SER A 100 11.29 -15.11 6.56
C SER A 100 11.57 -16.60 6.28
N ILE A 101 12.56 -16.91 5.43
CA ILE A 101 12.87 -18.31 5.03
C ILE A 101 13.37 -19.16 6.20
N PRO A 102 14.34 -18.73 7.02
CA PRO A 102 14.80 -19.52 8.16
C PRO A 102 13.69 -19.72 9.21
N HIS A 103 12.83 -18.72 9.40
CA HIS A 103 11.70 -18.82 10.32
C HIS A 103 10.61 -19.78 9.85
N LEU A 104 10.39 -19.89 8.54
CA LEU A 104 9.47 -20.88 7.97
C LEU A 104 9.94 -22.31 8.24
N LEU A 105 11.25 -22.52 8.38
CA LEU A 105 11.88 -23.84 8.51
C LEU A 105 12.16 -24.27 9.97
N LEU A 106 12.22 -23.33 10.92
CA LEU A 106 12.79 -23.58 12.25
C LEU A 106 11.89 -23.26 13.45
N VAL A 107 10.71 -22.65 13.25
CA VAL A 107 9.96 -22.02 14.36
C VAL A 107 8.54 -22.55 14.47
N ASP A 108 8.14 -22.87 15.71
CA ASP A 108 6.78 -23.23 16.10
C ASP A 108 5.76 -22.13 15.71
N ALA A 109 4.58 -22.51 15.21
CA ALA A 109 3.67 -21.65 14.44
C ALA A 109 3.26 -20.34 15.17
N PHE A 110 3.30 -20.32 16.51
CA PHE A 110 2.96 -19.15 17.32
C PHE A 110 4.02 -18.04 17.29
N SER A 111 5.32 -18.38 17.29
CA SER A 111 6.39 -17.38 17.30
C SER A 111 6.64 -16.80 15.90
N PHE A 112 6.28 -17.56 14.86
CA PHE A 112 6.30 -17.15 13.46
C PHE A 112 5.49 -15.85 13.21
N SER A 113 4.35 -15.69 13.89
CA SER A 113 3.41 -14.58 13.69
C SER A 113 3.99 -13.18 13.98
N ARG A 114 4.84 -13.03 15.00
CA ARG A 114 5.37 -11.71 15.41
C ARG A 114 6.50 -11.22 14.51
N TYR A 115 7.44 -12.10 14.15
CA TYR A 115 8.58 -11.74 13.31
C TYR A 115 8.19 -11.53 11.85
N GLN A 116 7.21 -12.29 11.35
CA GLN A 116 6.72 -12.16 9.98
C GLN A 116 6.11 -10.77 9.70
N VAL A 117 5.53 -10.14 10.71
CA VAL A 117 4.95 -8.79 10.61
C VAL A 117 6.04 -7.73 10.41
N TYR A 118 7.10 -7.76 11.22
CA TYR A 118 8.23 -6.85 11.05
C TYR A 118 8.95 -7.10 9.72
N ALA A 119 9.09 -8.38 9.33
CA ALA A 119 9.61 -8.74 8.01
C ALA A 119 8.72 -8.15 6.90
N SER A 120 7.40 -8.20 7.03
CA SER A 120 6.46 -7.65 6.05
C SER A 120 6.59 -6.14 5.89
N LEU A 121 6.97 -5.40 6.94
CA LEU A 121 7.29 -3.97 6.83
C LEU A 121 8.50 -3.73 5.91
N PHE A 122 9.54 -4.57 5.97
CA PHE A 122 10.66 -4.52 5.03
C PHE A 122 10.21 -4.82 3.60
N LEU A 123 9.26 -5.74 3.40
CA LEU A 123 8.68 -5.99 2.09
C LEU A 123 7.92 -4.76 1.56
N TYR A 124 7.04 -4.16 2.38
CA TYR A 124 6.24 -3.00 1.99
C TYR A 124 7.12 -1.80 1.67
N TRP A 125 8.10 -1.54 2.52
CA TRP A 125 9.08 -0.47 2.32
C TRP A 125 9.95 -0.73 1.09
N GLY A 126 10.41 -1.97 0.91
CA GLY A 126 11.25 -2.35 -0.21
C GLY A 126 10.57 -2.15 -1.56
N ILE A 127 9.30 -2.57 -1.67
CA ILE A 127 8.47 -2.35 -2.87
C ILE A 127 8.21 -0.85 -3.07
N THR A 128 7.91 -0.10 -2.00
CA THR A 128 7.67 1.35 -2.07
C THR A 128 8.84 2.08 -2.70
N LEU A 129 10.05 1.84 -2.21
CA LEU A 129 11.27 2.46 -2.73
C LEU A 129 11.57 2.03 -4.16
N THR A 130 11.31 0.78 -4.50
CA THR A 130 11.48 0.27 -5.87
C THR A 130 10.50 0.91 -6.85
N ILE A 131 9.25 1.13 -6.45
CA ILE A 131 8.21 1.79 -7.28
C ILE A 131 8.54 3.27 -7.51
N ASP A 132 9.00 3.96 -6.46
CA ASP A 132 9.37 5.37 -6.51
C ASP A 132 10.46 5.61 -7.57
N ASP A 133 11.49 4.77 -7.60
CA ASP A 133 12.63 4.85 -8.53
C ASP A 133 12.48 3.95 -9.78
N LEU A 134 11.30 3.37 -10.04
CA LEU A 134 11.13 2.33 -11.06
C LEU A 134 11.56 2.76 -12.48
N ALA A 135 11.39 4.04 -12.82
CA ALA A 135 11.79 4.57 -14.12
C ALA A 135 13.31 4.64 -14.30
N ASP A 136 14.06 4.77 -13.20
CA ASP A 136 15.50 4.92 -13.18
C ASP A 136 16.24 3.57 -13.21
N VAL A 137 15.51 2.46 -12.94
CA VAL A 137 16.05 1.09 -12.96
C VAL A 137 16.54 0.70 -14.36
N SER A 138 15.80 1.03 -15.42
CA SER A 138 16.27 0.79 -16.79
C SER A 138 15.56 1.65 -17.86
N PRO A 139 16.25 1.95 -18.98
CA PRO A 139 15.62 2.64 -20.12
C PRO A 139 14.46 1.88 -20.75
N ARG A 140 14.40 0.54 -20.61
CA ARG A 140 13.28 -0.27 -21.10
C ARG A 140 12.04 -0.05 -20.23
N ILE A 141 12.21 -0.05 -18.90
CA ILE A 141 11.13 0.21 -17.95
C ILE A 141 10.62 1.65 -18.12
N ALA A 142 11.50 2.63 -18.25
CA ALA A 142 11.11 4.02 -18.52
C ALA A 142 10.22 4.15 -19.77
N ARG A 143 10.61 3.49 -20.87
CA ARG A 143 9.81 3.47 -22.11
C ARG A 143 8.45 2.81 -21.90
N LEU A 144 8.39 1.68 -21.19
CA LEU A 144 7.12 1.01 -20.89
C LEU A 144 6.19 1.88 -20.04
N LEU A 145 6.72 2.50 -18.99
CA LEU A 145 5.96 3.43 -18.14
C LEU A 145 5.44 4.63 -18.94
N ASN A 146 6.23 5.18 -19.86
CA ASN A 146 5.78 6.25 -20.75
C ASN A 146 4.65 5.79 -21.69
N LEU A 147 4.72 4.57 -22.23
CA LEU A 147 3.64 3.99 -23.05
C LEU A 147 2.34 3.82 -22.25
N ILE A 148 2.45 3.29 -21.02
CA ILE A 148 1.31 3.15 -20.11
C ILE A 148 0.74 4.52 -19.76
N GLY A 149 1.58 5.48 -19.37
CA GLY A 149 1.17 6.85 -19.04
C GLY A 149 0.44 7.54 -20.20
N ASN A 150 0.91 7.36 -21.43
CA ASN A 150 0.23 7.88 -22.62
C ASN A 150 -1.16 7.27 -22.83
N LYS A 151 -1.34 5.97 -22.60
CA LYS A 151 -2.66 5.31 -22.66
C LYS A 151 -3.58 5.79 -21.54
N VAL A 152 -3.06 5.87 -20.32
CA VAL A 152 -3.75 6.38 -19.14
C VAL A 152 -4.27 7.79 -19.37
N ARG A 153 -3.45 8.69 -19.93
CA ARG A 153 -3.84 10.07 -20.25
C ARG A 153 -5.01 10.12 -21.24
N LYS A 154 -5.01 9.27 -22.28
CA LYS A 154 -6.12 9.18 -23.24
C LYS A 154 -7.41 8.67 -22.60
N ALA A 155 -7.30 7.80 -21.60
CA ALA A 155 -8.41 7.23 -20.85
C ALA A 155 -8.71 7.96 -19.52
N GLY A 156 -8.24 9.21 -19.36
CA GLY A 156 -8.25 9.91 -18.06
C GLY A 156 -9.63 9.98 -17.41
N TRP A 157 -10.71 10.18 -18.18
CA TRP A 157 -12.08 10.21 -17.67
C TRP A 157 -12.57 8.85 -17.17
N LEU A 158 -12.19 7.75 -17.84
CA LEU A 158 -12.57 6.40 -17.44
C LEU A 158 -11.83 6.02 -16.16
N ILE A 159 -10.53 6.30 -16.12
CA ILE A 159 -9.69 6.05 -14.94
C ILE A 159 -10.21 6.87 -13.75
N GLN A 160 -10.56 8.12 -13.96
CA GLN A 160 -11.17 8.98 -12.95
C GLN A 160 -12.46 8.35 -12.37
N LYS A 161 -13.35 7.81 -13.21
CA LYS A 161 -14.59 7.16 -12.75
C LYS A 161 -14.31 5.87 -12.00
N VAL A 162 -13.45 5.01 -12.52
CA VAL A 162 -13.05 3.74 -11.87
C VAL A 162 -12.38 4.04 -10.52
N HIS A 163 -11.51 5.04 -10.47
CA HIS A 163 -10.86 5.46 -9.23
C HIS A 163 -11.88 5.98 -8.21
N LEU A 164 -12.87 6.78 -8.63
CA LEU A 164 -13.90 7.28 -7.72
C LEU A 164 -14.74 6.14 -7.14
N ILE A 165 -15.24 5.25 -7.99
CA ILE A 165 -16.08 4.11 -7.57
C ILE A 165 -15.30 3.19 -6.62
N SER A 166 -14.07 2.83 -7.01
CA SER A 166 -13.21 1.99 -6.16
C SER A 166 -12.89 2.66 -4.82
N SER A 167 -12.64 3.98 -4.80
CA SER A 167 -12.34 4.71 -3.56
C SER A 167 -13.56 4.74 -2.63
N LEU A 168 -14.76 4.94 -3.15
CA LEU A 168 -16.00 4.91 -2.36
C LEU A 168 -16.24 3.53 -1.73
N ILE A 169 -16.07 2.46 -2.50
CA ILE A 169 -16.18 1.09 -1.99
C ILE A 169 -15.06 0.79 -0.99
N SER A 170 -13.86 1.33 -1.20
CA SER A 170 -12.76 1.20 -0.24
C SER A 170 -13.03 1.92 1.07
N VAL A 171 -13.71 3.07 1.06
CA VAL A 171 -14.18 3.74 2.29
C VAL A 171 -15.17 2.84 3.02
N PHE A 172 -16.15 2.27 2.31
CA PHE A 172 -17.09 1.32 2.89
C PHE A 172 -16.36 0.13 3.51
N ALA A 173 -15.40 -0.48 2.80
CA ALA A 173 -14.61 -1.59 3.31
C ALA A 173 -13.81 -1.20 4.56
N ALA A 174 -13.15 -0.04 4.57
CA ALA A 174 -12.37 0.44 5.70
C ALA A 174 -13.24 0.71 6.95
N ILE A 175 -14.41 1.34 6.76
CA ILE A 175 -15.39 1.56 7.84
C ILE A 175 -15.91 0.22 8.36
N HIS A 176 -16.25 -0.70 7.47
CA HIS A 176 -16.72 -2.03 7.86
C HIS A 176 -15.67 -2.75 8.71
N VAL A 177 -14.41 -2.82 8.26
CA VAL A 177 -13.31 -3.43 9.04
C VAL A 177 -13.13 -2.71 10.38
N LEU A 178 -13.26 -1.38 10.44
CA LEU A 178 -13.19 -0.62 11.68
C LEU A 178 -14.32 -1.00 12.64
N VAL A 179 -15.58 -0.98 12.20
CA VAL A 179 -16.76 -1.33 13.02
C VAL A 179 -16.62 -2.76 13.54
N CYS A 180 -16.29 -3.70 12.66
CA CYS A 180 -16.01 -5.09 13.01
C CYS A 180 -14.92 -5.23 14.07
N SER A 181 -13.86 -4.44 13.95
CA SER A 181 -12.77 -4.44 14.92
C SER A 181 -13.19 -3.84 16.25
N LEU A 182 -14.10 -2.87 16.28
CA LEU A 182 -14.67 -2.31 17.52
C LEU A 182 -15.60 -3.31 18.21
N GLU A 183 -16.43 -4.03 17.46
CA GLU A 183 -17.28 -5.10 18.00
C GLU A 183 -16.44 -6.27 18.54
N SER A 184 -15.40 -6.65 17.80
CA SER A 184 -14.48 -7.74 18.19
C SER A 184 -13.53 -7.37 19.33
N ARG A 185 -13.40 -6.08 19.71
CA ARG A 185 -12.60 -5.66 20.89
C ARG A 185 -13.12 -6.24 22.20
N PHE A 186 -14.37 -6.72 22.25
CA PHE A 186 -14.86 -7.50 23.40
C PHE A 186 -14.18 -8.86 23.55
N LEU A 187 -13.47 -9.37 22.54
CA LEU A 187 -12.83 -10.69 22.51
C LEU A 187 -11.29 -10.67 22.45
N LEU A 188 -10.65 -9.51 22.28
CA LEU A 188 -9.20 -9.37 21.95
C LEU A 188 -8.34 -8.69 23.03
N ILE A 189 -8.82 -8.64 24.27
CA ILE A 189 -8.14 -7.95 25.40
C ILE A 189 -6.74 -8.54 25.70
N ASP A 190 -6.44 -9.79 25.27
CA ASP A 190 -5.23 -10.49 25.69
C ASP A 190 -3.97 -10.34 24.79
N ASN A 191 -4.03 -9.64 23.65
CA ASN A 191 -2.84 -9.52 22.79
C ASN A 191 -2.64 -8.11 22.18
N SER A 192 -1.89 -7.28 22.93
CA SER A 192 -1.57 -5.88 22.57
C SER A 192 -0.90 -5.73 21.20
N PHE A 193 -0.09 -6.70 20.79
CA PHE A 193 0.59 -6.69 19.50
C PHE A 193 -0.38 -6.87 18.33
N LEU A 194 -1.30 -7.83 18.44
CA LEU A 194 -2.30 -8.09 17.40
C LEU A 194 -3.22 -6.86 17.23
N SER A 195 -3.59 -6.21 18.34
CA SER A 195 -4.38 -4.98 18.35
C SER A 195 -3.69 -3.84 17.57
N PHE A 196 -2.38 -3.67 17.76
CA PHE A 196 -1.59 -2.66 17.02
C PHE A 196 -1.61 -2.88 15.51
N LEU A 197 -1.50 -4.13 15.06
CA LEU A 197 -1.49 -4.45 13.62
C LEU A 197 -2.86 -4.27 12.96
N HIS A 198 -3.92 -4.59 13.68
CA HIS A 198 -5.27 -4.31 13.22
C HIS A 198 -5.50 -2.80 13.08
N ALA A 199 -5.05 -2.02 14.08
CA ALA A 199 -5.11 -0.58 14.01
C ALA A 199 -4.30 -0.03 12.82
N LEU A 200 -3.09 -0.55 12.58
CA LEU A 200 -2.25 -0.17 11.44
C LEU A 200 -2.92 -0.50 10.10
N LEU A 201 -3.53 -1.68 9.97
CA LEU A 201 -4.28 -2.07 8.78
C LEU A 201 -5.45 -1.12 8.52
N ILE A 202 -6.29 -0.86 9.53
CA ILE A 202 -7.43 0.05 9.40
C ILE A 202 -6.97 1.45 8.98
N VAL A 203 -5.91 1.96 9.61
CA VAL A 203 -5.35 3.27 9.28
C VAL A 203 -4.87 3.31 7.84
N ASN A 204 -4.14 2.28 7.37
CA ASN A 204 -3.68 2.20 5.97
C ASN A 204 -4.84 2.15 4.98
N LEU A 205 -5.90 1.39 5.28
CA LEU A 205 -7.11 1.29 4.45
C LEU A 205 -7.82 2.65 4.35
N LEU A 206 -7.98 3.34 5.49
CA LEU A 206 -8.59 4.68 5.54
C LEU A 206 -7.76 5.71 4.78
N ILE A 207 -6.44 5.76 5.00
CA ILE A 207 -5.55 6.68 4.28
C ILE A 207 -5.64 6.42 2.77
N THR A 208 -5.60 5.17 2.34
CA THR A 208 -5.71 4.78 0.93
C THR A 208 -7.04 5.23 0.33
N ALA A 209 -8.16 4.97 1.01
CA ALA A 209 -9.49 5.31 0.51
C ALA A 209 -9.72 6.83 0.46
N VAL A 210 -9.37 7.55 1.52
CA VAL A 210 -9.50 9.02 1.61
C VAL A 210 -8.60 9.72 0.60
N TYR A 211 -7.37 9.24 0.43
CA TYR A 211 -6.46 9.78 -0.57
C TYR A 211 -7.00 9.57 -1.99
N GLY A 212 -7.54 8.39 -2.30
CA GLY A 212 -8.19 8.12 -3.60
C GLY A 212 -9.36 9.06 -3.88
N LEU A 213 -10.21 9.32 -2.88
CA LEU A 213 -11.29 10.31 -2.98
C LEU A 213 -10.76 11.73 -3.20
N LYS A 214 -9.69 12.13 -2.50
CA LYS A 214 -9.05 13.43 -2.70
C LYS A 214 -8.55 13.61 -4.13
N ILE A 215 -7.81 12.64 -4.65
CA ILE A 215 -7.33 12.63 -6.04
C ILE A 215 -8.50 12.75 -7.03
N CYS A 216 -9.60 12.07 -6.74
CA CYS A 216 -10.79 12.16 -7.56
C CYS A 216 -11.43 13.56 -7.49
N GLY A 217 -11.59 14.14 -6.29
CA GLY A 217 -12.12 15.48 -6.10
C GLY A 217 -11.29 16.56 -6.82
N GLU A 218 -9.97 16.41 -6.82
CA GLU A 218 -9.04 17.31 -7.51
C GLU A 218 -8.98 17.08 -9.03
N LYS A 219 -9.65 16.04 -9.55
CA LYS A 219 -9.69 15.64 -10.97
C LYS A 219 -8.29 15.43 -11.57
N VAL A 220 -7.37 14.86 -10.79
CA VAL A 220 -5.95 14.74 -11.16
C VAL A 220 -5.76 14.01 -12.50
N TRP A 221 -6.55 12.96 -12.76
CA TRP A 221 -6.46 12.19 -14.01
C TRP A 221 -6.89 12.97 -15.26
N LEU A 222 -7.65 14.05 -15.08
CA LEU A 222 -8.08 14.92 -16.18
C LEU A 222 -7.11 16.08 -16.42
N LYS A 223 -6.27 16.42 -15.43
CA LYS A 223 -5.33 17.57 -15.48
C LYS A 223 -3.96 17.24 -16.08
N SER A 224 -3.80 16.04 -16.65
CA SER A 224 -2.53 15.43 -17.06
C SER A 224 -1.55 15.21 -15.89
N LEU A 225 -1.25 13.94 -15.61
CA LEU A 225 -0.20 13.48 -14.69
C LEU A 225 1.18 13.51 -15.37
#